data_AF-A0A485K7S6-F1
#
_entry.id   AF-A0A485K7S6-F1
#
_cell.length_a   1.000
_cell.length_b   1.000
_cell.length_c   1.000
_cell.angle_alpha   90.00
_cell.angle_beta   90.00
_cell.angle_gamma   90.00
#
_symmetry.space_group_name_H-M   'P 1'
#
loop_
_entity.id
_entity.type
_entity.pdbx_description
1 polymer ?
#
loop_
_entity_poly.entity_id
_entity_poly.type
_entity_poly.pdbx_seq_one_letter_code
_entity_poly.pdbx_strand_id
1 'polypeptide(L)'
;MNHVIFNRESKIGDEKWFNADKNARKVYLTEGEEPIQRAWKSKCFIPKVLFLAAIARPRFDEERGANFDGKIGMWPIVKYQPAVRTSRNCPAGTMVATLVNVDATVYRDYVINQGIPAIKEKFPTASKRVVLQHDNATPHGGVTDADLACVSTKG
;
A
#
# COMPACT_ATOMS: atom_id res chain seq x y z
N MET A 1 2.12 32.68 -3.37
CA MET A 1 0.99 32.37 -2.47
C MET A 1 0.16 31.31 -3.17
N ASN A 2 0.54 30.04 -2.99
CA ASN A 2 0.00 28.94 -3.80
C ASN A 2 -1.30 28.47 -3.16
N HIS A 3 -2.42 29.01 -3.60
CA HIS A 3 -3.72 28.44 -3.32
C HIS A 3 -3.85 27.14 -4.11
N VAL A 4 -3.54 26.01 -3.45
CA VAL A 4 -3.95 24.69 -3.95
C VAL A 4 -5.43 24.56 -3.60
N ILE A 5 -6.29 24.89 -4.57
CA ILE A 5 -7.74 24.75 -4.44
C ILE A 5 -8.08 23.26 -4.53
N PHE A 6 -8.59 22.70 -3.42
CA PHE A 6 -9.03 21.32 -3.30
C PHE A 6 -10.30 21.08 -4.13
N ASN A 7 -10.24 20.18 -5.11
CA ASN A 7 -11.44 19.53 -5.66
C ASN A 7 -11.22 18.01 -5.86
N ARG A 8 -12.26 17.22 -5.58
CA ARG A 8 -12.23 15.83 -5.04
C ARG A 8 -12.07 14.70 -6.07
N GLU A 9 -11.04 14.69 -6.93
CA GLU A 9 -11.14 13.85 -8.14
C GLU A 9 -10.27 12.58 -8.20
N SER A 10 -9.29 12.43 -7.32
CA SER A 10 -8.64 11.13 -7.06
C SER A 10 -7.85 11.19 -5.76
N LYS A 11 -7.73 10.06 -5.05
CA LYS A 11 -6.87 9.96 -3.87
C LYS A 11 -5.85 8.84 -4.14
N ILE A 12 -4.58 9.06 -3.85
CA ILE A 12 -3.75 7.91 -3.49
C ILE A 12 -3.97 7.72 -2.00
N GLY A 13 -4.26 6.49 -1.62
CA GLY A 13 -4.55 6.14 -0.25
C GLY A 13 -3.32 6.28 0.62
N ASP A 14 -3.59 6.69 1.85
CA ASP A 14 -2.77 6.59 3.04
C ASP A 14 -2.03 5.24 3.16
N GLU A 15 -0.86 5.23 3.79
CA GLU A 15 -0.19 3.99 4.15
C GLU A 15 -0.82 3.35 5.38
N LYS A 16 -1.05 2.03 5.31
CA LYS A 16 -1.69 1.30 6.40
C LYS A 16 -0.90 0.08 6.85
N TRP A 17 -0.67 -0.01 8.15
CA TRP A 17 -0.10 -1.19 8.80
C TRP A 17 -1.17 -2.28 8.94
N PHE A 18 -0.87 -3.46 8.41
CA PHE A 18 -1.64 -4.69 8.61
C PHE A 18 -0.83 -5.67 9.46
N ASN A 19 -1.48 -6.26 10.45
CA ASN A 19 -0.89 -7.35 11.23
C ASN A 19 -1.21 -8.67 10.52
N ALA A 20 -0.24 -9.57 10.43
CA ALA A 20 -0.44 -10.93 9.92
C ALA A 20 -1.45 -11.72 10.78
N ASP A 21 -1.74 -11.25 11.99
CA ASP A 21 -2.66 -11.90 12.91
C ASP A 21 -3.37 -10.91 13.86
N LYS A 22 -4.50 -11.36 14.44
CA LYS A 22 -5.25 -10.65 15.47
C LYS A 22 -4.64 -10.88 16.85
N ASN A 23 -4.58 -9.82 17.67
CA ASN A 23 -4.04 -9.89 19.03
C ASN A 23 -4.72 -10.96 19.90
N ALA A 24 -6.05 -11.07 19.82
CA ALA A 24 -6.83 -12.15 20.43
C ALA A 24 -7.66 -12.84 19.36
N ARG A 25 -7.64 -14.18 19.34
CA ARG A 25 -8.52 -15.00 18.52
C ARG A 25 -9.55 -15.65 19.45
N LYS A 26 -10.83 -15.58 19.10
CA LYS A 26 -11.84 -16.47 19.66
C LYS A 26 -11.94 -17.67 18.73
N VAL A 27 -11.75 -18.86 19.28
CA VAL A 27 -11.89 -20.13 18.57
C VAL A 27 -12.95 -20.95 19.29
N TYR A 28 -13.81 -21.59 18.51
CA TYR A 28 -14.74 -22.60 19.01
C TYR A 28 -14.04 -23.95 18.85
N LEU A 29 -14.09 -24.77 19.90
CA LEU A 29 -13.47 -26.09 19.95
C LEU A 29 -14.56 -27.10 20.31
N THR A 30 -14.52 -28.29 19.72
CA THR A 30 -15.36 -29.40 20.18
C THR A 30 -14.75 -30.05 21.43
N GLU A 31 -15.56 -30.83 22.15
CA GLU A 31 -15.11 -31.51 23.36
C GLU A 31 -13.93 -32.45 23.05
N GLY A 32 -12.80 -32.23 23.72
CA GLY A 32 -11.54 -32.98 23.51
C GLY A 32 -10.55 -32.36 22.50
N GLU A 33 -10.89 -31.26 21.82
CA GLU A 33 -9.94 -30.56 20.95
C GLU A 33 -9.07 -29.55 21.72
N GLU A 34 -7.75 -29.63 21.50
CA GLU A 34 -6.81 -28.65 22.01
C GLU A 34 -6.70 -27.44 21.06
N PRO A 35 -6.68 -26.20 21.59
CA PRO A 35 -6.49 -25.02 20.76
C PRO A 35 -5.14 -25.05 20.05
N ILE A 36 -5.15 -24.68 18.76
CA ILE A 36 -3.92 -24.47 18.00
C ILE A 36 -3.04 -23.46 18.74
N GLN A 37 -1.84 -23.90 19.13
CA GLN A 37 -0.87 -23.00 19.73
C GLN A 37 -0.43 -21.95 18.73
N ARG A 38 -0.56 -20.69 19.16
CA ARG A 38 -0.12 -19.54 18.41
C ARG A 38 1.40 -19.51 18.33
N ALA A 39 1.94 -19.20 17.16
CA ALA A 39 3.39 -19.15 16.93
C ALA A 39 4.11 -18.04 17.71
N TRP A 40 3.39 -17.01 18.17
CA TRP A 40 3.94 -15.78 18.75
C TRP A 40 3.33 -15.48 20.14
N LYS A 41 4.20 -15.10 21.09
CA LYS A 41 3.85 -14.95 22.51
C LYS A 41 3.22 -13.60 22.88
N SER A 42 3.46 -12.53 22.09
CA SER A 42 2.91 -11.20 22.37
C SER A 42 2.59 -10.43 21.08
N LYS A 43 1.73 -9.41 21.21
CA LYS A 43 1.34 -8.52 20.10
C LYS A 43 2.54 -7.89 19.39
N CYS A 44 3.61 -7.60 20.13
CA CYS A 44 4.81 -6.96 19.60
C CYS A 44 5.57 -7.85 18.61
N PHE A 45 5.39 -9.17 18.69
CA PHE A 45 6.02 -10.15 17.80
C PHE A 45 5.11 -10.61 16.66
N ILE A 46 3.89 -10.06 16.55
CA ILE A 46 3.05 -10.31 15.37
C ILE A 46 3.71 -9.61 14.18
N PRO A 47 4.07 -10.33 13.11
CA PRO A 47 4.59 -9.70 11.90
C PRO A 47 3.59 -8.67 11.39
N LYS A 48 4.10 -7.49 11.06
CA LYS A 48 3.32 -6.43 10.42
C LYS A 48 3.83 -6.25 9.00
N VAL A 49 3.01 -5.68 8.15
CA VAL A 49 3.39 -5.22 6.81
C VAL A 49 2.70 -3.87 6.59
N LEU A 50 3.44 -2.89 6.09
CA LEU A 50 2.89 -1.61 5.67
C LEU A 50 2.48 -1.72 4.21
N PHE A 51 1.33 -1.17 3.85
CA PHE A 51 0.86 -1.14 2.47
C PHE A 51 0.64 0.30 2.02
N LEU A 52 1.10 0.63 0.81
CA LEU A 52 0.58 1.76 0.05
C LEU A 52 -0.71 1.32 -0.63
N ALA A 53 -1.81 2.03 -0.39
CA ALA A 53 -3.07 1.77 -1.09
C ALA A 53 -3.39 2.92 -2.04
N ALA A 54 -4.06 2.67 -3.16
CA ALA A 54 -4.58 3.72 -4.03
C ALA A 54 -6.05 3.46 -4.33
N ILE A 55 -6.89 4.48 -4.06
CA ILE A 55 -8.34 4.37 -4.16
C ILE A 55 -8.92 5.67 -4.72
N ALA A 56 -9.73 5.54 -5.75
CA ALA A 56 -10.49 6.60 -6.36
C ALA A 56 -11.98 6.55 -5.97
N ARG A 57 -12.71 7.59 -6.35
CA ARG A 57 -14.17 7.59 -6.26
C ARG A 57 -14.73 6.61 -7.30
N PRO A 58 -15.61 5.67 -6.92
CA PRO A 58 -16.34 4.86 -7.88
C PRO A 58 -17.09 5.74 -8.88
N ARG A 59 -17.08 5.36 -10.16
CA ARG A 59 -17.75 6.09 -11.24
C ARG A 59 -18.00 5.18 -12.44
N PHE A 60 -18.92 5.59 -13.30
CA PHE A 60 -19.12 4.91 -14.58
C PHE A 60 -18.00 5.29 -15.56
N ASP A 61 -17.44 4.29 -16.22
CA ASP A 61 -16.49 4.45 -17.31
C ASP A 61 -17.23 4.27 -18.63
N GLU A 62 -17.49 5.38 -19.32
CA GLU A 62 -18.23 5.39 -20.59
C GLU A 62 -17.46 4.68 -21.72
N GLU A 63 -16.12 4.74 -21.71
CA GLU A 63 -15.28 4.12 -22.73
C GLU A 63 -15.29 2.59 -22.58
N ARG A 64 -15.23 2.10 -21.33
CA ARG A 64 -15.27 0.67 -21.02
C ARG A 64 -16.69 0.11 -20.87
N GLY A 65 -17.71 0.97 -20.87
CA GLY A 65 -19.11 0.60 -20.65
C GLY A 65 -19.36 -0.09 -19.30
N ALA A 66 -18.56 0.22 -18.27
CA ALA A 66 -18.56 -0.52 -17.00
C ALA A 66 -18.41 0.41 -15.78
N ASN A 67 -18.89 -0.05 -14.62
CA ASN A 67 -18.69 0.67 -13.37
C ASN A 67 -17.27 0.44 -12.85
N PHE A 68 -16.50 1.52 -12.71
CA PHE A 68 -15.24 1.53 -11.98
C PHE A 68 -15.53 1.59 -10.48
N ASP A 69 -15.04 0.59 -9.74
CA ASP A 69 -15.31 0.43 -8.31
C ASP A 69 -14.40 1.29 -7.40
N GLY A 70 -13.53 2.10 -8.00
CA GLY A 70 -12.61 2.97 -7.29
C GLY A 70 -11.34 2.27 -6.79
N LYS A 71 -11.20 0.95 -6.92
CA LYS A 71 -10.01 0.25 -6.43
C LYS A 71 -8.89 0.31 -7.47
N ILE A 72 -7.76 0.91 -7.11
CA ILE A 72 -6.60 1.02 -8.00
C ILE A 72 -5.58 -0.06 -7.65
N GLY A 73 -5.12 -0.09 -6.41
CA GLY A 73 -4.14 -1.09 -5.99
C GLY A 73 -3.77 -1.03 -4.52
N MET A 74 -3.06 -2.05 -4.08
CA MET A 74 -2.44 -2.15 -2.76
C MET A 74 -1.08 -2.83 -2.91
N TRP A 75 -0.03 -2.19 -2.43
CA TRP A 75 1.35 -2.67 -2.58
C TRP A 75 2.02 -2.77 -1.22
N PRO A 76 2.55 -3.95 -0.84
CA PRO A 76 3.30 -4.09 0.41
C PRO A 76 4.63 -3.33 0.29
N ILE A 77 4.90 -2.43 1.23
CA ILE A 77 6.19 -1.76 1.36
C ILE A 77 7.12 -2.68 2.15
N VAL A 78 7.93 -3.45 1.42
CA VAL A 78 8.87 -4.43 1.98
C VAL A 78 10.21 -4.38 1.26
N LYS A 79 11.28 -4.80 1.95
CA LYS A 79 12.58 -5.05 1.34
C LYS A 79 12.91 -6.52 1.47
N TYR A 80 13.17 -7.18 0.36
CA TYR A 80 13.62 -8.56 0.38
C TYR A 80 15.11 -8.60 0.77
N GLN A 81 15.42 -9.29 1.84
CA GLN A 81 16.78 -9.49 2.33
C GLN A 81 17.03 -10.97 2.64
N PRO A 82 18.25 -11.47 2.42
CA PRO A 82 18.58 -12.84 2.82
C PRO A 82 18.49 -12.97 4.34
N ALA A 83 17.88 -14.05 4.82
CA ALA A 83 17.81 -14.36 6.24
C ALA A 83 19.22 -14.52 6.81
N VAL A 84 19.57 -13.68 7.78
CA VAL A 84 20.91 -13.68 8.41
C VAL A 84 21.15 -14.93 9.26
N ARG A 85 20.09 -15.41 9.91
CA ARG A 85 20.16 -16.56 10.84
C ARG A 85 19.20 -17.64 10.39
N THR A 86 19.68 -18.89 10.42
CA THR A 86 18.80 -20.06 10.28
C THR A 86 17.83 -20.13 11.45
N SER A 87 16.54 -20.24 11.12
CA SER A 87 15.48 -20.55 12.06
C SER A 87 14.76 -21.83 11.64
N ARG A 88 13.92 -22.37 12.52
CA ARG A 88 13.19 -23.64 12.28
C ARG A 88 12.47 -23.69 10.93
N ASN A 89 11.97 -22.55 10.45
CA ASN A 89 11.17 -22.46 9.23
C ASN A 89 11.83 -21.59 8.13
N CYS A 90 13.06 -21.13 8.32
CA CYS A 90 13.73 -20.25 7.37
C CYS A 90 15.25 -20.45 7.44
N PRO A 91 15.84 -21.24 6.50
CA PRO A 91 17.28 -21.38 6.37
C PRO A 91 17.98 -20.05 6.12
N ALA A 92 19.19 -19.88 6.65
CA ALA A 92 20.02 -18.72 6.33
C ALA A 92 20.21 -18.58 4.81
N GLY A 93 20.16 -17.34 4.30
CA GLY A 93 20.23 -17.03 2.87
C GLY A 93 18.89 -17.02 2.14
N THR A 94 17.81 -17.53 2.73
CA THR A 94 16.46 -17.44 2.11
C THR A 94 16.04 -15.97 2.00
N MET A 95 15.57 -15.52 0.82
CA MET A 95 15.06 -14.16 0.66
C MET A 95 13.75 -13.98 1.43
N VAL A 96 13.76 -13.12 2.45
CA VAL A 96 12.61 -12.82 3.31
C VAL A 96 12.21 -11.37 3.15
N ALA A 97 10.90 -11.12 3.09
CA ALA A 97 10.35 -9.77 3.17
C ALA A 97 10.58 -9.20 4.57
N THR A 98 11.39 -8.15 4.65
CA THR A 98 11.70 -7.41 5.88
C THR A 98 10.96 -6.08 5.89
N LEU A 99 10.59 -5.66 7.10
CA LEU A 99 9.96 -4.36 7.32
C LEU A 99 10.96 -3.24 7.04
N VAL A 100 10.48 -2.22 6.33
CA VAL A 100 11.27 -1.04 5.96
C VAL A 100 10.66 0.16 6.66
N ASN A 101 11.51 1.04 7.17
CA ASN A 101 11.06 2.35 7.59
C ASN A 101 10.77 3.19 6.33
N VAL A 102 9.58 3.77 6.24
CA VAL A 102 9.20 4.57 5.08
C VAL A 102 9.78 5.96 5.23
N ASP A 103 10.84 6.21 4.48
CA ASP A 103 11.35 7.55 4.25
C ASP A 103 10.77 8.14 2.95
N ALA A 104 11.08 9.41 2.72
CA ALA A 104 10.65 10.14 1.53
C ALA A 104 11.04 9.45 0.21
N THR A 105 12.18 8.77 0.17
CA THR A 105 12.69 8.12 -1.05
C THR A 105 11.94 6.84 -1.36
N VAL A 106 11.70 6.00 -0.34
CA VAL A 106 10.90 4.78 -0.47
C VAL A 106 9.47 5.13 -0.82
N TYR A 107 8.88 6.12 -0.15
CA TYR A 107 7.53 6.55 -0.46
C TYR A 107 7.40 7.02 -1.92
N ARG A 108 8.30 7.93 -2.35
CA ARG A 108 8.33 8.44 -3.72
C ARG A 108 8.49 7.32 -4.75
N ASP A 109 9.38 6.37 -4.51
CA ASP A 109 9.60 5.22 -5.39
C ASP A 109 8.32 4.42 -5.61
N TYR A 110 7.59 4.10 -4.54
CA TYR A 110 6.32 3.37 -4.64
C TYR A 110 5.24 4.20 -5.35
N VAL A 111 5.15 5.50 -5.10
CA VAL A 111 4.18 6.37 -5.82
C VAL A 111 4.48 6.39 -7.32
N ILE A 112 5.75 6.58 -7.71
CA ILE A 112 6.17 6.70 -9.11
C ILE A 112 6.10 5.36 -9.85
N ASN A 113 6.58 4.27 -9.22
CA ASN A 113 6.76 2.99 -9.90
C ASN A 113 5.59 2.02 -9.71
N GLN A 114 4.72 2.24 -8.72
CA GLN A 114 3.55 1.39 -8.46
C GLN A 114 2.23 2.17 -8.61
N GLY A 115 2.09 3.27 -7.86
CA GLY A 115 0.85 4.03 -7.78
C GLY A 115 0.42 4.64 -9.11
N ILE A 116 1.28 5.46 -9.70
CA ILE A 116 0.98 6.19 -10.94
C ILE A 116 0.75 5.26 -12.15
N PRO A 117 1.57 4.22 -12.39
CA PRO A 117 1.31 3.26 -13.46
C PRO A 117 -0.06 2.58 -13.32
N ALA A 118 -0.43 2.15 -12.11
CA ALA A 118 -1.72 1.51 -11.88
C ALA A 118 -2.90 2.48 -12.01
N ILE A 119 -2.72 3.76 -11.67
CA ILE A 119 -3.70 4.80 -11.97
C ILE A 119 -3.89 4.87 -13.49
N LYS A 120 -2.81 4.99 -14.28
CA LYS A 120 -2.92 5.09 -15.74
C LYS A 120 -3.61 3.88 -16.37
N GLU A 121 -3.38 2.70 -15.82
CA GLU A 121 -3.97 1.45 -16.31
C GLU A 121 -5.47 1.33 -15.96
N LYS A 122 -5.84 1.65 -14.73
CA LYS A 122 -7.18 1.33 -14.19
C LYS A 122 -8.13 2.49 -14.12
N PHE A 123 -7.63 3.72 -14.02
CA PHE A 123 -8.46 4.89 -13.86
C PHE A 123 -9.16 5.23 -15.19
N PRO A 124 -10.47 5.55 -15.18
CA PRO A 124 -11.22 5.84 -16.40
C PRO A 124 -10.62 6.99 -17.23
N THR A 125 -10.34 6.76 -18.52
CA THR A 125 -9.68 7.71 -19.43
C THR A 125 -10.47 9.00 -19.65
N ALA A 126 -11.78 8.97 -19.44
CA ALA A 126 -12.65 10.15 -19.60
C ALA A 126 -12.21 11.34 -18.72
N SER A 127 -11.44 11.09 -17.65
CA SER A 127 -10.89 12.11 -16.76
C SER A 127 -9.52 12.59 -17.23
N LYS A 128 -9.46 13.80 -17.82
CA LYS A 128 -8.20 14.43 -18.28
C LYS A 128 -7.26 14.85 -17.15
N ARG A 129 -7.75 14.89 -15.91
CA ARG A 129 -6.99 15.34 -14.73
C ARG A 129 -7.15 14.34 -13.60
N VAL A 130 -6.02 13.86 -13.10
CA VAL A 130 -5.92 13.08 -11.86
C VAL A 130 -5.20 13.94 -10.84
N VAL A 131 -5.80 14.13 -9.68
CA VAL A 131 -5.19 14.81 -8.53
C VAL A 131 -4.63 13.77 -7.58
N LEU A 132 -3.38 13.93 -7.19
CA LEU A 132 -2.78 13.12 -6.14
C LEU A 132 -3.10 13.76 -4.78
N GLN A 133 -3.84 13.06 -3.93
CA GLN A 133 -4.07 13.47 -2.54
C GLN A 133 -3.43 12.45 -1.61
N HIS A 134 -2.64 12.92 -0.65
CA HIS A 134 -2.10 12.17 0.50
C HIS A 134 -2.21 13.05 1.77
N ASP A 135 -1.89 12.51 2.95
CA ASP A 135 -1.83 13.32 4.18
C ASP A 135 -0.50 14.12 4.25
N ASN A 136 -0.26 14.84 5.34
CA ASN A 136 0.93 15.66 5.54
C ASN A 136 2.04 14.98 6.36
N ALA A 137 2.14 13.64 6.32
CA ALA A 137 3.26 12.94 6.95
C ALA A 137 4.60 13.40 6.36
N THR A 138 5.65 13.46 7.19
CA THR A 138 6.97 13.98 6.79
C THR A 138 7.53 13.35 5.49
N PRO A 139 7.42 12.03 5.26
CA PRO A 139 7.89 11.41 4.01
C PRO A 139 7.18 11.92 2.75
N HIS A 140 5.92 12.39 2.86
CA HIS A 140 5.12 12.80 1.71
C HIS A 140 5.62 14.08 1.06
N GLY A 141 6.30 14.95 1.82
CA GLY A 141 6.99 16.11 1.27
C GLY A 141 8.12 15.77 0.29
N GLY A 142 8.49 14.50 0.18
CA GLY A 142 9.48 14.00 -0.77
C GLY A 142 9.00 13.83 -2.21
N VAL A 143 7.68 13.89 -2.45
CA VAL A 143 7.10 13.83 -3.80
C VAL A 143 6.90 15.26 -4.29
N THR A 144 7.67 15.65 -5.30
CA THR A 144 7.62 17.01 -5.85
C THR A 144 6.92 17.05 -7.22
N ASP A 145 6.46 18.23 -7.62
CA ASP A 145 5.88 18.42 -8.96
C ASP A 145 6.86 18.05 -10.08
N ALA A 146 8.17 18.20 -9.85
CA ALA A 146 9.21 17.81 -10.80
C ALA A 146 9.27 16.28 -10.98
N ASP A 147 9.10 15.52 -9.89
CA ASP A 147 9.03 14.06 -9.93
C ASP A 147 7.77 13.58 -10.65
N LEU A 148 6.65 14.30 -10.50
CA LEU A 148 5.40 13.98 -11.18
C LEU A 148 5.40 14.41 -12.65
N ALA A 149 6.16 15.43 -13.02
CA ALA A 149 6.25 15.92 -14.39
C ALA A 149 6.84 14.87 -15.34
N CYS A 150 7.81 14.06 -14.89
CA CYS A 150 8.43 13.05 -15.75
C CYS A 150 7.51 11.86 -16.07
N VAL A 151 6.53 11.61 -15.20
CA VAL A 151 5.51 10.56 -15.39
C VAL A 151 4.18 11.11 -15.90
N SER A 152 4.04 12.42 -16.04
CA SER A 152 2.86 13.04 -16.62
C SER A 152 2.88 12.87 -18.14
N THR A 153 1.86 12.20 -18.68
CA THR A 153 1.63 12.14 -20.13
C THR A 153 0.80 13.35 -20.54
N LYS A 154 1.25 14.09 -21.57
CA LYS A 154 0.44 15.16 -22.17
C LYS A 154 -0.86 14.54 -22.69
N GLY A 155 -1.97 14.84 -22.03
CA GLY A 155 -3.33 14.57 -22.51
C GLY A 155 -3.81 15.66 -23.46
#